data_AF-A0A183LXS7-F1
#
_entry.id   AF-A0A183LXS7-F1
#
_cell.length_a   1.000
_cell.length_b   1.000
_cell.length_c   1.000
_cell.angle_alpha   90.00
_cell.angle_beta   90.00
_cell.angle_gamma   90.00
#
_symmetry.space_group_name_H-M   'P 1'
#
loop_
_entity.id
_entity.type
_entity.pdbx_description
1 polymer ?
#
loop_
_entity_poly.entity_id
_entity_poly.type
_entity_poly.pdbx_seq_one_letter_code
_entity_poly.pdbx_strand_id
1 'polypeptide(L)' 'MPLLTTTATIYLDTWNARTMLDTGRAFQIAAEMRRYNLEVLGISETHWMQVGQQRLASGELLFYSGHEEETRPKLLP' A
#
# COMPACT_ATOMS: atom_id res chain seq x y z
N MET A 1 -3.76 23.64 -5.57
CA MET A 1 -3.08 22.46 -4.99
C MET A 1 -1.93 23.00 -4.17
N PRO A 2 -1.89 22.88 -2.84
CA PRO A 2 -0.74 23.34 -2.09
C PRO A 2 0.41 22.39 -2.43
N LEU A 3 1.46 22.91 -3.08
CA LEU A 3 2.73 22.20 -3.21
C LEU A 3 3.27 21.96 -1.79
N LEU A 4 3.85 20.79 -1.58
CA LEU A 4 4.58 20.41 -0.37
C LEU A 4 5.55 21.55 0.01
N THR A 5 5.17 22.35 1.00
CA THR A 5 5.99 23.45 1.51
C THR A 5 7.18 22.87 2.25
N THR A 6 8.37 23.41 2.00
CA THR A 6 9.68 22.91 2.49
C THR A 6 9.84 22.86 4.01
N THR A 7 8.82 23.31 4.76
CA THR A 7 8.78 23.35 6.23
C THR A 7 7.73 22.40 6.82
N ALA A 8 6.99 21.64 6.01
CA ALA A 8 6.06 20.63 6.49
C ALA A 8 6.81 19.36 6.91
N THR A 9 6.64 18.95 8.17
CA THR A 9 7.16 17.67 8.68
C THR A 9 6.22 16.56 8.23
N ILE A 10 6.70 15.67 7.35
CA ILE A 10 5.95 14.52 6.86
C ILE A 10 6.47 13.28 7.57
N TYR A 11 5.58 12.50 8.19
CA TYR A 11 5.93 11.23 8.80
C TYR A 11 5.78 10.09 7.78
N LEU A 12 6.90 9.45 7.45
CA LEU A 12 6.98 8.31 6.53
C LEU A 12 7.49 7.07 7.25
N ASP A 13 6.92 5.92 6.94
CA ASP A 13 7.44 4.61 7.38
C ASP A 13 7.35 3.56 6.26
N THR A 14 8.03 2.43 6.46
CA THR A 14 8.03 1.29 5.55
C THR A 14 7.60 0.02 6.27
N TRP A 15 6.66 -0.73 5.68
CA TRP A 15 6.17 -1.98 6.25
C TRP A 15 6.26 -3.13 5.23
N ASN A 16 6.97 -4.19 5.61
CA ASN A 16 6.90 -5.49 4.94
C ASN A 16 5.65 -6.29 5.41
N ALA A 17 4.71 -6.55 4.49
CA ALA A 17 3.43 -7.19 4.80
C ALA A 17 3.34 -8.68 4.41
N ARG A 18 4.47 -9.41 4.42
CA ARG A 18 4.61 -10.82 3.98
C ARG A 18 3.54 -11.79 4.50
N THR A 19 2.88 -11.50 5.63
CA THR A 19 1.87 -12.36 6.27
C THR A 19 0.43 -11.83 6.18
N MET A 20 0.19 -10.71 5.52
CA MET A 20 -1.12 -10.04 5.54
C MET A 20 -2.02 -10.56 4.39
N LEU A 21 -2.91 -11.52 4.70
CA LEU A 21 -3.79 -12.19 3.73
C LEU A 21 -4.98 -11.31 3.29
N ASP A 22 -5.36 -11.50 2.02
CA ASP A 22 -6.04 -10.59 1.09
C ASP A 22 -7.32 -9.83 1.49
N THR A 23 -8.08 -10.24 2.50
CA THR A 23 -9.47 -9.75 2.71
C THR A 23 -9.62 -8.59 3.70
N GLY A 24 -8.60 -8.26 4.50
CA GLY A 24 -8.63 -7.19 5.52
C GLY A 24 -7.68 -6.00 5.29
N ARG A 25 -7.04 -5.95 4.10
CA ARG A 25 -5.83 -5.15 3.79
C ARG A 25 -5.93 -3.65 4.11
N ALA A 26 -7.00 -2.99 3.69
CA ALA A 26 -7.17 -1.54 3.83
C ALA A 26 -7.32 -1.08 5.30
N PHE A 27 -8.13 -1.78 6.08
CA PHE A 27 -8.49 -1.34 7.43
C PHE A 27 -7.33 -1.47 8.42
N GLN A 28 -6.51 -2.51 8.29
CA GLN A 28 -5.31 -2.67 9.12
C GLN A 28 -4.26 -1.61 8.80
N ILE A 29 -4.05 -1.31 7.52
CA ILE A 29 -3.15 -0.23 7.08
C ILE A 29 -3.61 1.11 7.65
N ALA A 30 -4.91 1.44 7.51
CA ALA A 30 -5.46 2.68 8.06
C ALA A 30 -5.32 2.76 9.59
N ALA A 31 -5.50 1.63 10.30
CA ALA A 31 -5.34 1.58 11.75
C ALA A 31 -3.89 1.85 12.19
N GLU A 32 -2.90 1.27 11.51
CA GLU A 32 -1.49 1.50 11.84
C GLU A 32 -0.99 2.90 11.44
N MET A 33 -1.43 3.42 10.28
CA MET A 33 -1.14 4.81 9.92
C MET A 33 -1.68 5.78 10.97
N ARG A 34 -2.86 5.52 11.52
CA ARG A 34 -3.41 6.31 12.64
C ARG A 34 -2.65 6.11 13.94
N ARG A 35 -2.23 4.88 14.26
CA ARG A 35 -1.49 4.57 15.48
C ARG A 35 -0.16 5.30 15.54
N TYR A 36 0.51 5.39 14.40
CA TYR A 36 1.83 6.02 14.27
C TYR A 36 1.78 7.46 13.75
N ASN A 37 0.59 8.01 13.52
CA ASN A 37 0.39 9.34 12.94
C ASN A 37 1.19 9.55 11.64
N LEU A 38 1.19 8.53 10.78
CA LEU A 38 1.90 8.53 9.50
C LEU A 38 1.08 9.23 8.43
N GLU A 39 1.75 10.05 7.64
CA GLU A 39 1.17 10.69 6.45
C GLU A 39 1.38 9.84 5.20
N VAL A 40 2.48 9.07 5.16
CA VAL A 40 2.81 8.17 4.04
C VAL A 40 3.34 6.85 4.59
N LEU A 41 2.86 5.73 4.04
CA LEU A 41 3.35 4.39 4.35
C LEU A 41 3.74 3.67 3.06
N GLY A 42 5.00 3.27 2.94
CA GLY A 42 5.47 2.40 1.86
C GLY A 42 5.30 0.93 2.25
N ILE A 43 4.58 0.14 1.45
CA ILE A 43 4.34 -1.28 1.75
C ILE A 43 5.06 -2.17 0.74
N SER A 44 5.86 -3.12 1.23
CA SER A 44 6.62 -4.08 0.43
C SER A 44 6.16 -5.52 0.64
N GLU A 45 6.47 -6.40 -0.32
CA GLU A 45 6.16 -7.85 -0.28
C GLU A 45 4.68 -8.19 -0.09
N THR A 46 3.85 -7.32 -0.63
CA THR A 46 2.45 -7.65 -0.81
C THR A 46 2.33 -8.38 -2.14
N HIS A 47 1.73 -9.57 -2.15
CA HIS A 47 1.38 -10.28 -3.38
C HIS A 47 0.25 -9.57 -4.14
N TRP A 48 0.29 -8.23 -4.24
CA TRP A 48 -0.58 -7.54 -5.18
C TRP A 48 -0.13 -7.90 -6.58
N MET A 49 -1.04 -8.39 -7.38
CA MET A 49 -0.74 -8.73 -8.77
C MET A 49 -0.60 -7.49 -9.66
N GLN A 50 -0.75 -6.28 -9.13
CA GLN A 50 -0.85 -5.06 -9.93
C GLN A 50 -0.21 -3.85 -9.24
N VAL A 51 0.08 -2.83 -10.03
CA VAL A 51 0.33 -1.45 -9.56
C VAL A 51 -1.01 -0.73 -9.48
N GLY A 52 -1.27 -0.04 -8.39
CA GLY A 52 -2.53 0.67 -8.22
C GLY A 52 -2.54 1.69 -7.11
N GLN A 53 -3.60 2.51 -7.14
CA GLN A 53 -3.95 3.45 -6.09
C GLN A 53 -5.41 3.19 -5.69
N GLN A 54 -5.67 3.09 -4.39
CA GLN A 54 -7.03 2.98 -3.86
C GLN A 54 -7.25 4.00 -2.75
N ARG A 55 -8.40 4.67 -2.77
CA ARG A 55 -8.86 5.46 -1.64
C ARG A 55 -9.58 4.54 -0.65
N LEU A 56 -9.11 4.51 0.58
CA LEU A 56 -9.75 3.74 1.64
C LEU A 56 -11.07 4.41 2.04
N ALA A 57 -12.01 3.64 2.61
CA ALA A 57 -13.27 4.18 3.12
C ALA A 57 -13.06 5.27 4.19
N SER A 58 -11.90 5.22 4.85
CA SER A 58 -11.43 6.16 5.86
C SER A 58 -10.80 7.45 5.29
N GLY A 59 -10.63 7.54 3.96
CA GLY A 59 -10.17 8.75 3.26
C GLY A 59 -8.68 8.77 2.89
N GLU A 60 -7.87 7.89 3.48
CA GLU A 60 -6.44 7.76 3.16
C GLU A 60 -6.23 7.18 1.75
N LEU A 61 -5.16 7.62 1.08
CA LEU A 61 -4.76 7.14 -0.24
C LEU A 61 -3.69 6.07 -0.10
N LEU A 62 -4.02 4.84 -0.50
CA LEU A 62 -3.10 3.72 -0.54
C LEU A 62 -2.49 3.59 -1.93
N PHE A 63 -1.16 3.55 -1.99
CA PHE A 63 -0.39 3.26 -3.18
C PHE A 63 0.29 1.91 -2.99
N TYR A 64 0.19 1.03 -3.99
CA TYR A 64 0.86 -0.26 -3.96
C TYR A 64 1.46 -0.60 -5.33
N SER A 65 2.59 -1.29 -5.29
CA SER A 65 3.25 -1.83 -6.46
C SER A 65 3.61 -3.29 -6.17
N GLY A 66 3.00 -4.21 -6.92
CA GLY A 66 3.42 -5.60 -6.93
C GLY A 66 3.75 -6.06 -8.34
N HIS A 67 4.35 -7.24 -8.44
CA HIS A 67 4.72 -7.82 -9.72
C HIS A 67 3.48 -8.50 -10.31
N GLU A 68 3.10 -8.14 -11.55
CA GLU A 68 2.27 -9.05 -12.34
C GLU A 68 3.09 -10.33 -12.50
N GLU A 69 2.70 -11.42 -11.80
CA GLU A 69 3.16 -12.73 -12.24
C GLU A 69 2.65 -12.88 -13.66
N GLU A 70 3.56 -12.73 -14.63
CA GLU A 70 3.27 -13.05 -16.01
C GLU A 70 2.67 -14.45 -16.02
N THR A 71 1.37 -14.50 -16.30
CA THR A 71 0.61 -15.74 -16.36
C THR A 71 1.13 -16.46 -17.61
N ARG A 72 2.26 -17.14 -17.50
CA ARG A 72 2.74 -18.03 -18.56
C ARG A 72 1.56 -18.95 -18.86
N PRO A 73 1.00 -18.92 -20.09
CA PRO A 73 -0.07 -19.83 -20.41
C PRO A 73 0.50 -21.22 -20.16
N LYS A 74 -0.07 -21.92 -19.18
CA LYS A 74 0.27 -23.31 -18.92
C LYS A 74 -0.17 -24.05 -20.18
N LEU A 75 0.76 -24.28 -21.10
CA LEU A 75 0.62 -25.31 -22.12
C LEU A 75 0.42 -26.61 -21.33
N LEU A 76 -0.84 -27.02 -21.24
CA LEU A 76 -1.23 -28.35 -20.80
C LEU A 76 -0.99 -29.31 -21.96
N PRO A 77 -0.68 -30.56 -21.64
CA PRO A 77 0.61 -31.23 -21.77
C PRO A 77 1.13 -31.40 -23.20
#